data_AF-A0A497TAS4-F1
#
_entry.id   AF-A0A497TAS4-F1
#
_cell.length_a   1.000
_cell.length_b   1.000
_cell.length_c   1.000
_cell.angle_alpha   90.00
_cell.angle_beta   90.00
_cell.angle_gamma   90.00
#
_symmetry.space_group_name_H-M   'P 1'
#
loop_
_entity.id
_entity.type
_entity.pdbx_description
1 polymer ?
#
loop_
_entity_poly.entity_id
_entity_poly.type
_entity_poly.pdbx_seq_one_letter_code
_entity_poly.pdbx_strand_id
1 'polypeptide(L)'
;MAEKGKKLTVRDILNELVERTNSNMKRLRVLEENADTITSKLNTLESDIFEHKKTAGDSFKKLEERLSELDDRISRLETTIKEIIEQLKRVATTAKIKELEELIEIYNPLKSKFVTREEVERMIEERMR
;
A
#
# COMPACT_ATOMS: atom_id res chain seq x y z
N MET A 1 -57.56 36.23 -49.56
CA MET A 1 -57.13 37.54 -50.10
C MET A 1 -55.62 37.62 -49.92
N ALA A 2 -54.86 37.57 -51.00
CA ALA A 2 -53.41 37.57 -50.96
C ALA A 2 -52.90 38.99 -50.66
N GLU A 3 -52.20 39.14 -49.54
CA GLU A 3 -51.55 40.40 -49.15
C GLU A 3 -50.43 40.68 -50.16
N LYS A 4 -50.68 41.65 -51.05
CA LYS A 4 -49.70 42.11 -52.05
C LYS A 4 -48.43 42.53 -51.32
N GLY A 5 -47.31 41.88 -51.63
CA GLY A 5 -46.00 42.16 -51.07
C GLY A 5 -45.69 43.65 -51.05
N LYS A 6 -45.51 44.19 -49.84
CA LYS A 6 -45.09 45.57 -49.60
C LYS A 6 -43.76 45.78 -50.31
N LYS A 7 -43.71 46.69 -51.30
CA LYS A 7 -42.45 47.07 -51.94
C LYS A 7 -41.58 47.76 -50.89
N LEU A 8 -40.58 47.03 -50.38
CA LEU A 8 -39.58 47.58 -49.48
C LEU A 8 -38.86 48.70 -50.21
N THR A 9 -38.80 49.87 -49.58
CA THR A 9 -37.99 50.96 -50.11
C THR A 9 -36.52 50.65 -49.84
N VAL A 10 -35.62 51.25 -50.62
CA VAL A 10 -34.16 51.13 -50.38
C VAL A 10 -33.81 51.51 -48.94
N ARG A 11 -34.54 52.46 -48.35
CA ARG A 11 -34.39 52.89 -46.96
C ARG A 11 -34.75 51.78 -45.96
N ASP A 12 -35.82 51.02 -46.21
CA ASP A 12 -36.23 49.91 -45.32
C ASP A 12 -35.19 48.79 -45.34
N ILE A 13 -34.63 48.50 -46.53
CA ILE A 13 -33.56 47.51 -46.70
C ILE A 13 -32.30 47.97 -45.94
N LEU A 14 -31.92 49.24 -46.06
CA LEU A 14 -30.77 49.81 -45.35
C LEU A 14 -30.94 49.76 -43.83
N ASN A 15 -32.12 50.08 -43.32
CA ASN A 15 -32.40 50.00 -41.88
C ASN A 15 -32.28 48.57 -41.36
N GLU A 16 -32.87 47.59 -42.06
CA GLU A 16 -32.76 46.17 -41.72
C GLU A 16 -31.30 45.69 -41.74
N LEU A 17 -30.51 46.12 -42.73
CA LEU A 17 -29.08 45.82 -42.82
C LEU A 17 -28.30 46.40 -41.62
N VAL A 18 -28.60 47.63 -41.22
CA VAL A 18 -28.00 48.27 -40.05
C VAL A 18 -28.38 47.53 -38.77
N GLU A 19 -29.64 47.16 -38.60
CA GLU A 19 -30.11 46.39 -37.45
C GLU A 19 -29.44 45.01 -37.36
N ARG A 20 -29.37 44.29 -38.48
CA ARG A 20 -28.65 43.01 -38.56
C ARG A 20 -27.17 43.16 -38.26
N THR A 21 -26.53 44.19 -38.78
CA THR A 21 -25.10 44.45 -38.54
C THR A 21 -24.86 44.73 -37.06
N ASN A 22 -25.71 45.56 -36.43
CA ASN A 22 -25.63 45.85 -35.00
C ASN A 22 -25.88 44.60 -34.14
N SER A 23 -26.85 43.76 -34.52
CA SER A 23 -27.12 42.49 -33.84
C SER A 23 -25.92 41.53 -33.96
N ASN A 24 -25.35 41.40 -35.15
CA ASN A 24 -24.16 40.60 -35.39
C ASN A 24 -22.95 41.10 -34.59
N MET A 25 -22.76 42.42 -34.50
CA MET A 25 -21.68 43.01 -33.69
C MET A 25 -21.84 42.69 -32.20
N LYS A 26 -23.07 42.75 -31.66
CA LYS A 26 -23.36 42.33 -30.28
C LYS A 26 -23.05 40.84 -30.07
N ARG A 27 -23.47 39.98 -30.99
CA ARG A 27 -23.21 38.54 -30.93
C ARG A 27 -21.71 38.24 -31.00
N LEU A 28 -20.98 38.94 -31.86
CA LEU A 28 -19.55 38.76 -32.02
C LEU A 28 -18.79 39.14 -30.73
N ARG A 29 -19.17 40.26 -30.09
CA ARG A 29 -18.60 40.64 -28.79
C ARG A 29 -18.81 39.57 -27.71
N VAL A 30 -20.01 38.99 -27.63
CA VAL A 30 -20.30 37.91 -26.66
C VAL A 30 -19.47 36.66 -26.98
N LEU A 31 -19.26 36.35 -28.26
CA LEU A 31 -18.41 35.22 -28.65
C LEU A 31 -16.94 35.46 -28.29
N GLU A 32 -16.43 36.68 -28.46
CA GLU A 32 -15.07 37.05 -28.05
C GLU A 32 -14.89 36.91 -26.54
N GLU A 33 -15.81 37.46 -25.74
CA GLU A 33 -15.77 37.34 -24.27
C GLU A 33 -15.82 35.87 -23.79
N ASN A 34 -16.66 35.06 -24.46
CA ASN A 34 -16.73 33.63 -24.18
C ASN A 34 -15.43 32.91 -24.56
N ALA A 35 -14.81 33.27 -25.69
CA ALA A 35 -13.55 32.69 -26.13
C ALA A 35 -12.41 33.02 -25.14
N ASP A 36 -12.35 34.25 -24.64
CA ASP A 36 -11.38 34.68 -23.63
C ASP A 36 -11.59 33.93 -22.31
N THR A 37 -12.85 33.75 -21.91
CA THR A 37 -13.22 32.97 -20.71
C THR A 37 -12.82 31.52 -20.84
N ILE A 38 -13.06 30.89 -22.00
CA ILE A 38 -12.68 29.50 -22.27
C ILE A 38 -11.15 29.36 -22.25
N THR A 39 -10.44 30.30 -22.89
CA THR A 39 -8.97 30.30 -22.92
C THR A 39 -8.40 30.40 -21.51
N SER A 40 -8.95 31.27 -20.68
CA SER A 40 -8.53 31.41 -19.28
C SER A 40 -8.77 30.13 -18.49
N LYS A 41 -9.95 29.50 -18.65
CA LYS A 41 -10.27 28.22 -17.99
C LYS A 41 -9.36 27.08 -18.46
N LEU A 42 -9.02 27.03 -19.75
CA LEU A 42 -8.10 26.03 -20.29
C LEU A 42 -6.70 26.19 -19.69
N ASN A 43 -6.19 27.41 -19.59
CA ASN A 43 -4.88 27.66 -18.98
C ASN A 43 -4.83 27.23 -17.51
N THR A 44 -5.89 27.51 -16.74
CA THR A 44 -6.00 27.03 -15.35
C THR A 44 -6.06 25.51 -15.30
N LEU A 45 -6.90 24.89 -16.12
CA LEU A 45 -7.03 23.43 -16.16
C LEU A 45 -5.69 22.75 -16.53
N GLU A 46 -4.96 23.30 -17.50
CA GLU A 46 -3.63 22.79 -17.85
C GLU A 46 -2.67 22.88 -16.67
N SER A 47 -2.62 24.03 -15.99
CA SER A 47 -1.79 24.21 -14.78
C SER A 47 -2.14 23.18 -13.69
N ASP A 48 -3.43 23.00 -13.41
CA ASP A 48 -3.92 22.04 -12.41
C ASP A 48 -3.54 20.60 -12.79
N ILE A 49 -3.68 20.25 -14.08
CA ILE A 49 -3.27 18.92 -14.58
C ILE A 49 -1.76 18.72 -14.40
N PHE A 50 -0.94 19.72 -14.69
CA PHE A 50 0.51 19.64 -14.48
C PHE A 50 0.87 19.44 -13.00
N GLU A 51 0.21 20.18 -12.09
CA GLU A 51 0.43 20.06 -10.65
C GLU A 51 -0.03 18.71 -10.11
N HIS A 52 -1.21 18.25 -10.50
CA HIS A 52 -1.72 16.94 -10.12
C HIS A 52 -0.84 15.81 -10.65
N LYS A 53 -0.37 15.90 -11.90
CA LYS A 53 0.56 14.91 -12.48
C LYS A 53 1.86 14.84 -11.70
N LYS A 54 2.42 16.00 -11.32
CA LYS A 54 3.65 16.06 -10.52
C LYS A 54 3.44 15.44 -9.14
N THR A 55 2.38 15.84 -8.45
CA THR A 55 2.04 15.34 -7.11
C THR A 55 1.79 13.83 -7.11
N ALA A 56 1.09 13.33 -8.13
CA ALA A 56 0.88 11.89 -8.31
C ALA A 56 2.23 11.16 -8.52
N GLY A 57 3.09 11.70 -9.39
CA GLY A 57 4.43 11.13 -9.63
C GLY A 57 5.28 11.07 -8.36
N ASP A 58 5.29 12.13 -7.56
CA ASP A 58 6.03 12.16 -6.29
C ASP A 58 5.43 11.19 -5.26
N SER A 59 4.11 11.03 -5.26
CA SER A 59 3.42 10.07 -4.39
C SER A 59 3.73 8.61 -4.77
N PHE A 60 3.80 8.32 -6.07
CA PHE A 60 4.19 6.99 -6.57
C PHE A 60 5.63 6.65 -6.19
N LYS A 61 6.57 7.60 -6.33
CA LYS A 61 7.96 7.39 -5.91
C LYS A 61 8.09 7.07 -4.42
N LYS A 62 7.40 7.84 -3.56
CA LYS A 62 7.37 7.58 -2.12
C LYS A 62 6.77 6.22 -1.77
N LEU A 63 5.77 5.79 -2.55
CA LEU A 63 5.13 4.49 -2.35
C LEU A 63 6.09 3.36 -2.77
N GLU A 64 6.81 3.52 -3.87
CA GLU A 64 7.84 2.59 -4.34
C GLU A 64 8.99 2.44 -3.32
N GLU A 65 9.48 3.56 -2.77
CA GLU A 65 10.48 3.56 -1.70
C GLU A 65 9.99 2.79 -0.46
N ARG A 66 8.76 3.04 -0.02
CA ARG A 66 8.16 2.33 1.13
C ARG A 66 7.96 0.84 0.86
N LEU A 67 7.58 0.46 -0.36
CA LEU A 67 7.46 -0.95 -0.73
C LEU A 67 8.81 -1.66 -0.71
N SER A 68 9.86 -0.99 -1.20
CA SER A 68 11.24 -1.51 -1.12
C SER A 68 11.68 -1.72 0.33
N GLU A 69 11.45 -0.73 1.21
CA GLU A 69 11.74 -0.87 2.64
C GLU A 69 10.95 -2.01 3.31
N LEU A 70 9.70 -2.23 2.91
CA LEU A 70 8.90 -3.35 3.41
C LEU A 70 9.45 -4.69 2.94
N ASP A 71 9.86 -4.80 1.68
CA ASP A 71 10.46 -6.02 1.11
C ASP A 71 11.77 -6.39 1.85
N ASP A 72 12.62 -5.40 2.11
CA ASP A 72 13.83 -5.56 2.92
C ASP A 72 13.51 -6.07 4.34
N ARG A 73 12.50 -5.50 4.99
CA ARG A 73 12.08 -5.91 6.34
C ARG A 73 11.52 -7.33 6.35
N ILE A 74 10.73 -7.70 5.33
CA ILE A 74 10.19 -9.05 5.18
C ILE A 74 11.35 -10.04 4.99
N SER A 75 12.30 -9.75 4.11
CA SER A 75 13.48 -10.58 3.86
C SER A 75 14.31 -10.83 5.13
N ARG A 76 14.48 -9.80 5.97
CA ARG A 76 15.13 -9.94 7.27
C ARG A 76 14.33 -10.82 8.23
N LEU A 77 13.02 -10.63 8.31
CA LEU A 77 12.14 -11.47 9.14
C LEU A 77 12.19 -12.94 8.71
N GLU A 78 12.14 -13.22 7.42
CA GLU A 78 12.26 -14.59 6.90
C GLU A 78 13.59 -15.23 7.30
N THR A 79 14.68 -14.46 7.27
CA THR A 79 15.99 -14.92 7.71
C THR A 79 16.00 -15.25 9.20
N THR A 80 15.49 -14.34 10.04
CA THR A 80 15.38 -14.56 11.49
C THR A 80 14.49 -15.77 11.82
N ILE A 81 13.38 -15.95 11.09
CA ILE A 81 12.50 -17.12 11.27
C ILE A 81 13.25 -18.42 10.93
N LYS A 82 14.03 -18.45 9.84
CA LYS A 82 14.85 -19.62 9.48
C LYS A 82 15.88 -19.93 10.58
N GLU A 83 16.53 -18.92 11.14
CA GLU A 83 17.48 -19.08 12.24
C GLU A 83 16.81 -19.62 13.51
N ILE A 84 15.64 -19.10 13.88
CA ILE A 84 14.85 -19.59 15.02
C ILE A 84 14.49 -21.06 14.82
N ILE A 85 14.01 -21.44 13.62
CA ILE A 85 13.67 -22.83 13.30
C ILE A 85 14.90 -23.74 13.46
N GLU A 86 16.06 -23.29 12.99
CA GLU A 86 17.31 -24.05 13.11
C GLU A 86 17.76 -24.22 14.57
N GLN A 87 17.65 -23.16 15.39
CA GLN A 87 17.93 -23.25 16.83
C GLN A 87 16.96 -24.19 17.55
N LEU A 88 15.66 -24.15 17.23
CA LEU A 88 14.66 -25.05 17.81
C LEU A 88 14.96 -26.52 17.49
N LYS A 89 15.38 -26.83 16.25
CA LYS A 89 15.80 -28.20 15.88
C LYS A 89 16.99 -28.68 16.70
N ARG A 90 17.99 -27.81 16.91
CA ARG A 90 19.18 -28.13 17.72
C ARG A 90 18.79 -28.41 19.16
N VAL A 91 18.00 -27.52 19.79
CA VAL A 91 17.52 -27.70 21.16
C VAL A 91 16.73 -28.99 21.32
N ALA A 92 15.81 -29.30 20.40
CA ALA A 92 15.05 -30.54 20.41
C ALA A 92 15.95 -31.78 20.28
N THR A 93 17.04 -31.70 19.50
CA THR A 93 18.00 -32.80 19.34
C THR A 93 18.85 -32.97 20.60
N THR A 94 19.33 -31.88 21.20
CA THR A 94 20.10 -31.90 22.45
C THR A 94 19.27 -32.45 23.62
N ALA A 95 17.99 -32.08 23.71
CA ALA A 95 17.08 -32.62 24.71
C ALA A 95 16.94 -34.14 24.59
N LYS A 96 16.72 -34.66 23.37
CA LYS A 96 16.66 -36.11 23.11
C LYS A 96 17.97 -36.84 23.44
N ILE A 97 19.12 -36.21 23.17
CA ILE A 97 20.42 -36.79 23.52
C ILE A 97 20.58 -36.87 25.05
N LYS A 98 20.19 -35.82 25.79
CA LYS A 98 20.20 -35.85 27.26
C LYS A 98 19.32 -36.95 27.84
N GLU A 99 18.11 -37.13 27.31
CA GLU A 99 17.21 -38.22 27.74
C GLU A 99 17.83 -39.59 27.48
N LEU A 100 18.52 -39.77 26.35
CA LEU A 100 19.26 -40.99 26.04
C LEU A 100 20.46 -41.19 26.97
N GLU A 101 21.21 -40.14 27.29
CA GLU A 101 22.30 -40.20 28.27
C GLU A 101 21.79 -40.62 29.66
N GLU A 102 20.67 -40.04 30.12
CA GLU A 102 20.07 -40.35 31.41
C GLU A 102 19.53 -41.79 31.46
N LEU A 103 18.90 -42.26 30.38
CA LEU A 103 18.53 -43.67 30.22
C LEU A 103 19.75 -44.61 30.25
N ILE A 104 20.82 -44.25 29.55
CA ILE A 104 22.06 -45.03 29.56
C ILE A 104 22.68 -45.03 30.96
N GLU A 105 22.66 -43.92 31.70
CA GLU A 105 23.16 -43.88 33.07
C GLU A 105 22.37 -44.78 34.02
N ILE A 106 21.04 -44.82 33.90
CA ILE A 106 20.17 -45.72 34.68
C ILE A 106 20.47 -47.19 34.35
N TYR A 107 20.70 -47.51 33.07
CA TYR A 107 20.92 -48.87 32.62
C TYR A 107 22.38 -49.32 32.68
N ASN A 108 23.34 -48.44 32.94
CA ASN A 108 24.76 -48.78 32.97
C ASN A 108 25.10 -49.58 34.25
N PRO A 109 25.38 -50.89 34.14
CA PRO A 109 25.66 -51.74 35.30
C PRO A 109 26.99 -51.41 35.99
N LEU A 110 27.83 -50.55 35.39
CA LEU A 110 29.10 -50.07 35.99
C LEU A 110 28.88 -48.90 36.96
N LYS A 111 27.75 -48.19 36.88
CA LYS A 111 27.38 -47.08 37.79
C LYS A 111 26.15 -47.40 38.66
N SER A 112 25.30 -48.34 38.26
CA SER A 112 24.19 -48.82 39.07
C SER A 112 24.73 -49.62 40.26
N LYS A 113 24.82 -48.97 41.43
CA LYS A 113 24.90 -49.69 42.70
C LYS A 113 23.52 -50.32 42.93
N PHE A 114 23.32 -51.53 42.42
CA PHE A 114 22.14 -52.33 42.74
C PHE A 114 22.20 -52.66 44.23
N VAL A 115 21.51 -51.87 45.04
CA VAL A 115 21.30 -52.14 46.45
C VAL A 115 20.20 -53.18 46.58
N THR A 116 20.50 -54.23 47.33
CA THR A 116 19.53 -55.26 47.70
C THR A 116 18.51 -54.70 48.68
N ARG A 117 17.31 -55.30 48.76
CA ARG A 117 16.22 -54.84 49.63
C ARG A 117 16.66 -54.70 51.10
N GLU A 118 17.52 -55.61 51.54
CA GLU A 118 18.12 -55.68 52.88
C GLU A 118 19.17 -54.58 53.14
N GLU A 119 19.83 -54.07 52.10
CA GLU A 119 20.73 -52.90 52.21
C GLU A 119 19.95 -51.60 52.30
N VAL A 120 18.81 -51.50 51.59
CA VAL A 120 17.91 -50.33 51.68
C VAL A 120 17.29 -50.21 53.07
N GLU A 121 16.82 -51.32 53.65
CA GLU A 121 16.26 -51.34 55.02
C GLU A 121 17.29 -50.89 56.06
N ARG A 122 18.54 -51.37 55.97
CA ARG A 122 19.63 -50.93 56.88
C ARG A 122 19.96 -49.45 56.76
N MET A 123 19.97 -48.90 55.53
CA MET A 123 20.23 -47.47 55.32
C MET A 123 19.11 -46.57 55.88
N ILE A 124 17.86 -47.07 55.91
CA ILE A 124 16.72 -46.34 56.48
C ILE A 124 16.77 -46.37 58.01
N GLU A 125 17.12 -47.51 58.63
CA GLU A 125 17.29 -47.63 60.08
C GLU A 125 18.44 -46.76 60.62
N GLU A 126 19.56 -46.65 59.90
CA GLU A 126 20.67 -45.77 60.28
C GLU A 126 20.34 -44.27 60.19
N ARG A 127 19.42 -43.87 59.31
CA ARG A 127 18.99 -42.45 59.17
C ARG A 127 17.87 -42.05 60.14
N MET A 128 17.17 -43.02 60.72
CA MET A 128 16.08 -42.80 61.68
C MET A 128 16.55 -42.87 63.15
N ARG A 129 17.84 -43.08 63.39
CA ARG A 129 18.52 -42.90 64.69
C ARG A 129 19.11 -41.50 64.79
#